data_AF-A0A2T1GFR2-F1
#
_entry.id   AF-A0A2T1GFR2-F1
#
_cell.length_a   1.000
_cell.length_b   1.000
_cell.length_c   1.000
_cell.angle_alpha   90.00
_cell.angle_beta   90.00
_cell.angle_gamma   90.00
#
_symmetry.space_group_name_H-M   'P 1'
#
loop_
_entity.id
_entity.type
_entity.pdbx_description
1 polymer ?
#
loop_
_entity_poly.entity_id
_entity_poly.type
_entity_poly.pdbx_seq_one_letter_code
_entity_poly.pdbx_strand_id
1 'polypeptide(L)'
;MLVSEILHGLPNFLEWMVLFDLPAVRQLTDDAIVRGMYHLPEDIDLDPYSHAILTSHGRFLASQTRQWLSEPNSGKGWSPKMIKSSLADRFGAQLALFDVDESHCFGLGEQSPFAPVLLHVKIDADGYGAARAIFDREPTQKHYELLQAVGVKFLGGETQDNYYIARFRNRLPVHIHAGILSHFSRTGHCNLFFLQHGNIDSLLEEGLLKAAAVRIKFAKNRAYQAVAQLATAACQDSNLAMTCQPPAPAPSFSYGNLVPLGFVLQALNVATAEEDAADNIADAHQNLSQFLADNSQDGLWAFQTGRLITATDSALVLQGFTDPAAVQALEIFADGRGGYYPQLWSEREEAGKMLLDESCRHWCQTDYATTCLVRGLQQQAGVPTTTSLAYLEAGFSQRSGLYFANPYLVDYALAQAIATDPAAASLRGQLLTEMLASMNADYSFGTYDLAFSTALAILSLARLGCNGRTLRSAQLRLLDFIDTEGKFPIATPFYSSLRLDAHTPMKNILGLLFAHKVASDGQQQQIKKVEGEYHSISLYLDTHGTISTAVAALALAANCNPAAYDLDWQQSDLQAIHPRYQCTQHCEYIAKFALPYYLQGVYA
;
A
#
# COMPACT_ATOMS: atom_id res chain seq x y z
N MET A 1 2.14 -39.43 12.06
CA MET A 1 2.43 -40.25 10.88
C MET A 1 3.30 -39.43 9.96
N LEU A 2 4.36 -40.03 9.42
CA LEU A 2 5.27 -39.34 8.48
C LEU A 2 4.64 -39.26 7.08
N VAL A 3 5.08 -38.32 6.25
CA VAL A 3 4.61 -38.15 4.88
C VAL A 3 4.89 -39.41 4.05
N SER A 4 6.10 -39.95 4.17
CA SER A 4 6.53 -41.19 3.52
C SER A 4 5.60 -42.36 3.86
N GLU A 5 5.17 -42.50 5.11
CA GLU A 5 4.22 -43.54 5.53
C GLU A 5 2.84 -43.35 4.90
N ILE A 6 2.36 -42.11 4.80
CA ILE A 6 1.08 -41.78 4.15
C ILE A 6 1.12 -42.16 2.68
N LEU A 7 2.21 -41.87 1.98
CA LEU A 7 2.36 -42.15 0.54
C LEU A 7 2.31 -43.64 0.22
N HIS A 8 2.85 -44.51 1.10
CA HIS A 8 2.72 -45.97 0.97
C HIS A 8 1.28 -46.46 1.22
N GLY A 9 0.48 -45.67 1.96
CA GLY A 9 -0.93 -45.92 2.25
C GLY A 9 -1.91 -45.33 1.23
N LEU A 10 -1.44 -44.69 0.16
CA LEU A 10 -2.26 -44.10 -0.90
C LEU A 10 -2.14 -44.91 -2.21
N PRO A 11 -3.26 -45.25 -2.89
CA PRO A 11 -3.23 -46.04 -4.12
C PRO A 11 -2.57 -45.32 -5.31
N ASN A 12 -1.88 -46.07 -6.17
CA ASN A 12 -1.17 -45.51 -7.34
C ASN A 12 -2.07 -44.89 -8.43
N PHE A 13 -3.37 -45.20 -8.44
CA PHE A 13 -4.32 -44.72 -9.44
C PHE A 13 -4.76 -43.27 -9.21
N LEU A 14 -4.40 -42.67 -8.06
CA LEU A 14 -4.69 -41.27 -7.81
C LEU A 14 -3.90 -40.41 -8.82
N GLU A 15 -4.60 -39.52 -9.50
CA GLU A 15 -4.03 -38.64 -10.52
C GLU A 15 -3.22 -37.52 -9.88
N TRP A 16 -3.73 -36.99 -8.77
CA TRP A 16 -3.08 -36.00 -7.93
C TRP A 16 -3.47 -36.20 -6.47
N MET A 17 -2.60 -35.73 -5.57
CA MET A 17 -2.87 -35.58 -4.16
C MET A 17 -2.14 -34.36 -3.59
N VAL A 18 -2.68 -33.78 -2.52
CA VAL A 18 -2.00 -32.80 -1.67
C VAL A 18 -2.30 -33.14 -0.21
N LEU A 19 -1.28 -33.19 0.64
CA LEU A 19 -1.43 -33.39 2.09
C LEU A 19 -0.94 -32.16 2.84
N PHE A 20 -1.54 -31.94 4.00
CA PHE A 20 -1.29 -30.80 4.86
C PHE A 20 -1.11 -31.28 6.30
N ASP A 21 0.00 -30.90 6.91
CA ASP A 21 0.28 -31.10 8.34
C ASP A 21 -0.69 -30.25 9.17
N LEU A 22 -1.61 -30.92 9.87
CA LEU A 22 -2.65 -30.25 10.66
C LEU A 22 -2.06 -29.46 11.83
N PRO A 23 -1.16 -30.02 12.67
CA PRO A 23 -0.43 -29.23 13.67
C PRO A 23 0.17 -27.93 13.14
N ALA A 24 0.83 -27.95 12.00
CA ALA A 24 1.45 -26.75 11.43
C ALA A 24 0.41 -25.73 10.92
N VAL A 25 -0.63 -26.20 10.22
CA VAL A 25 -1.69 -25.32 9.68
C VAL A 25 -2.52 -24.69 10.81
N ARG A 26 -2.78 -25.42 11.89
CA ARG A 26 -3.53 -24.93 13.08
C ARG A 26 -2.80 -23.82 13.84
N GLN A 27 -1.50 -23.59 13.60
CA GLN A 27 -0.79 -22.43 14.13
C GLN A 27 -1.15 -21.13 13.39
N LEU A 28 -1.70 -21.23 12.18
CA LEU A 28 -1.99 -20.09 11.31
C LEU A 28 -3.46 -19.65 11.40
N THR A 29 -4.35 -20.52 11.86
CA THR A 29 -5.79 -20.30 11.82
C THR A 29 -6.53 -21.24 12.76
N ASP A 30 -7.82 -20.99 13.01
CA ASP A 30 -8.65 -21.81 13.90
C ASP A 30 -9.21 -23.06 13.20
N ASP A 31 -9.69 -24.01 14.01
CA ASP A 31 -10.22 -25.28 13.52
C ASP A 31 -11.45 -25.14 12.61
N ALA A 32 -12.24 -24.07 12.76
CA ALA A 32 -13.39 -23.83 11.90
C ALA A 32 -12.93 -23.46 10.48
N ILE A 33 -11.90 -22.63 10.38
CA ILE A 33 -11.27 -22.29 9.10
C ILE A 33 -10.56 -23.53 8.52
N VAL A 34 -9.87 -24.33 9.31
CA VAL A 34 -9.25 -25.59 8.85
C VAL A 34 -10.30 -26.55 8.25
N ARG A 35 -11.43 -26.74 8.93
CA ARG A 35 -12.54 -27.55 8.40
C ARG A 35 -13.08 -26.98 7.08
N GLY A 36 -13.26 -25.67 7.00
CA GLY A 36 -13.71 -24.98 5.78
C GLY A 36 -12.71 -25.13 4.62
N MET A 37 -11.42 -24.95 4.87
CA MET A 37 -10.35 -25.08 3.88
C MET A 37 -10.36 -26.44 3.19
N TYR A 38 -10.54 -27.50 3.99
CA TYR A 38 -10.48 -28.88 3.52
C TYR A 38 -11.85 -29.50 3.27
N HIS A 39 -12.94 -28.73 3.42
CA HIS A 39 -14.33 -29.19 3.26
C HIS A 39 -14.63 -30.44 4.10
N LEU A 40 -14.24 -30.39 5.37
CA LEU A 40 -14.48 -31.44 6.35
C LEU A 40 -15.83 -31.25 7.07
N PRO A 41 -16.40 -32.29 7.70
CA PRO A 41 -17.61 -32.15 8.52
C PRO A 41 -17.42 -31.10 9.62
N GLU A 42 -18.44 -30.29 9.91
CA GLU A 42 -18.34 -29.17 10.86
C GLU A 42 -18.02 -29.60 12.29
N ASP A 43 -18.46 -30.80 12.68
CA ASP A 43 -18.35 -31.39 14.01
C ASP A 43 -17.18 -32.36 14.17
N ILE A 44 -16.35 -32.55 13.14
CA ILE A 44 -15.22 -33.47 13.23
C ILE A 44 -14.15 -32.94 14.19
N ASP A 45 -13.73 -33.82 15.11
CA ASP A 45 -12.57 -33.59 15.96
C ASP A 45 -11.29 -33.81 15.16
N LEU A 46 -10.42 -32.79 15.10
CA LEU A 46 -9.17 -32.82 14.35
C LEU A 46 -7.99 -33.35 15.17
N ASP A 47 -8.10 -33.39 16.51
CA ASP A 47 -7.01 -33.79 17.41
C ASP A 47 -6.47 -35.21 17.16
N PRO A 48 -7.27 -36.22 16.74
CA PRO A 48 -6.78 -37.56 16.46
C PRO A 48 -5.94 -37.68 15.16
N TYR A 49 -5.88 -36.63 14.35
CA TYR A 49 -5.35 -36.67 12.99
C TYR A 49 -4.06 -35.85 12.85
N SER A 50 -3.13 -36.38 12.05
CA SER A 50 -1.85 -35.71 11.76
C SER A 50 -1.93 -34.87 10.50
N HIS A 51 -2.67 -35.33 9.48
CA HIS A 51 -2.74 -34.68 8.18
C HIS A 51 -4.15 -34.68 7.61
N ALA A 52 -4.48 -33.62 6.88
CA ALA A 52 -5.57 -33.62 5.91
C ALA A 52 -5.01 -33.91 4.52
N ILE A 53 -5.69 -34.77 3.75
CA ILE A 53 -5.23 -35.23 2.44
C ILE A 53 -6.36 -35.01 1.45
N LEU A 54 -6.09 -34.23 0.40
CA LEU A 54 -6.96 -34.01 -0.74
C LEU A 54 -6.45 -34.84 -1.91
N THR A 55 -7.34 -35.52 -2.63
CA THR A 55 -6.98 -36.38 -3.76
C THR A 55 -7.98 -36.23 -4.90
N SER A 56 -7.66 -36.75 -6.08
CA SER A 56 -8.61 -36.86 -7.19
C SER A 56 -9.84 -37.74 -6.89
N HIS A 57 -9.83 -38.51 -5.79
CA HIS A 57 -10.92 -39.42 -5.40
C HIS A 57 -11.62 -39.02 -4.09
N GLY A 58 -11.33 -37.83 -3.56
CA GLY A 58 -11.94 -37.33 -2.33
C GLY A 58 -10.91 -36.95 -1.27
N ARG A 59 -11.36 -36.93 -0.02
CA ARG A 59 -10.66 -36.32 1.12
C ARG A 59 -10.44 -37.37 2.19
N PHE A 60 -9.28 -37.34 2.81
CA PHE A 60 -8.89 -38.30 3.84
C PHE A 60 -8.18 -37.60 4.98
N LEU A 61 -8.25 -38.22 6.16
CA LEU A 61 -7.51 -37.80 7.35
C LEU A 61 -6.56 -38.93 7.77
N ALA A 62 -5.29 -38.60 7.99
CA ALA A 62 -4.29 -39.55 8.45
C ALA A 62 -4.28 -39.62 9.98
N SER A 63 -4.51 -40.79 10.55
CA SER A 63 -4.46 -40.98 12.01
C SER A 63 -3.07 -40.69 12.57
N GLN A 64 -2.99 -40.09 13.77
CA GLN A 64 -1.71 -39.90 14.47
C GLN A 64 -1.13 -41.22 14.98
N THR A 65 -1.98 -42.16 15.39
CA THR A 65 -1.59 -43.35 16.16
C THR A 65 -1.70 -44.65 15.36
N ARG A 66 -2.33 -44.62 14.18
CA ARG A 66 -2.56 -45.80 13.33
C ARG A 66 -2.13 -45.50 11.91
N GLN A 67 -1.62 -46.52 11.22
CA GLN A 67 -1.37 -46.46 9.77
C GLN A 67 -2.70 -46.64 9.00
N TRP A 68 -3.57 -45.64 9.12
CA TRP A 68 -4.92 -45.62 8.56
C TRP A 68 -5.27 -44.24 8.03
N LEU A 69 -5.80 -44.19 6.82
CA LEU A 69 -6.33 -43.00 6.17
C LEU A 69 -7.85 -43.14 6.10
N SER A 70 -8.60 -42.29 6.80
CA SER A 70 -10.07 -42.36 6.83
C SER A 70 -10.71 -41.23 6.04
N GLU A 71 -11.67 -41.57 5.18
CA GLU A 71 -12.62 -40.60 4.63
C GLU A 71 -13.51 -40.09 5.77
N PRO A 72 -13.65 -38.76 5.95
CA PRO A 72 -14.17 -38.17 7.17
C PRO A 72 -15.67 -38.44 7.41
N ASN A 73 -16.48 -38.67 6.36
CA ASN A 73 -17.92 -38.90 6.52
C ASN A 73 -18.26 -40.36 6.81
N SER A 74 -17.59 -41.29 6.13
CA SER A 74 -17.92 -42.71 6.13
C SER A 74 -17.01 -43.55 7.03
N GLY A 75 -15.86 -43.01 7.44
CA GLY A 75 -14.81 -43.73 8.16
C GLY A 75 -14.11 -44.82 7.34
N LYS A 76 -14.56 -45.08 6.10
CA LYS A 76 -13.91 -46.00 5.16
C LYS A 76 -12.58 -45.41 4.73
N GLY A 77 -11.65 -46.26 4.34
CA GLY A 77 -10.28 -45.79 4.21
C GLY A 77 -9.32 -46.78 3.61
N TRP A 78 -8.06 -46.39 3.65
CA TRP A 78 -6.95 -47.18 3.16
C TRP A 78 -5.92 -47.40 4.26
N SER A 79 -5.22 -48.52 4.13
CA SER A 79 -3.98 -48.80 4.85
C SER A 79 -2.97 -49.39 3.88
N PRO A 80 -1.65 -49.31 4.19
CA PRO A 80 -0.62 -49.91 3.34
C PRO A 80 -0.87 -51.39 3.03
N LYS A 81 -1.46 -52.14 3.96
CA LYS A 81 -1.78 -53.57 3.80
C LYS A 81 -2.88 -53.86 2.77
N MET A 82 -3.69 -52.87 2.43
CA MET A 82 -4.81 -53.00 1.48
C MET A 82 -4.43 -52.63 0.05
N ILE A 83 -3.22 -52.08 -0.15
CA ILE A 83 -2.80 -51.51 -1.42
C ILE A 83 -1.69 -52.38 -2.03
N LYS A 84 -1.85 -52.71 -3.32
CA LYS A 84 -0.86 -53.53 -4.06
C LYS A 84 0.29 -52.70 -4.63
N SER A 85 0.02 -51.46 -4.99
CA SER A 85 1.00 -50.50 -5.51
C SER A 85 0.56 -49.10 -5.13
N SER A 86 1.50 -48.33 -4.60
CA SER A 86 1.28 -47.06 -3.92
C SER A 86 1.74 -45.87 -4.76
N LEU A 87 1.39 -44.66 -4.31
CA LEU A 87 1.97 -43.44 -4.87
C LEU A 87 3.49 -43.37 -4.64
N ALA A 88 3.98 -43.92 -3.53
CA ALA A 88 5.43 -43.99 -3.27
C ALA A 88 6.16 -44.79 -4.36
N ASP A 89 5.57 -45.88 -4.85
CA ASP A 89 6.15 -46.69 -5.93
C ASP A 89 6.14 -45.95 -7.27
N ARG A 90 5.04 -45.25 -7.59
CA ARG A 90 4.87 -44.55 -8.88
C ARG A 90 5.77 -43.33 -9.00
N PHE A 91 5.87 -42.52 -7.95
CA PHE A 91 6.59 -41.24 -7.94
C PHE A 91 7.99 -41.33 -7.29
N GLY A 92 8.54 -42.53 -7.13
CA GLY A 92 9.79 -42.76 -6.40
C GLY A 92 10.98 -41.92 -6.89
N ALA A 93 11.08 -41.66 -8.19
CA ALA A 93 12.13 -40.82 -8.76
C ALA A 93 12.03 -39.37 -8.29
N GLN A 94 10.82 -38.79 -8.25
CA GLN A 94 10.60 -37.43 -7.77
C GLN A 94 10.77 -37.34 -6.25
N LEU A 95 10.30 -38.35 -5.52
CA LEU A 95 10.40 -38.44 -4.06
C LEU A 95 11.86 -38.46 -3.58
N ALA A 96 12.77 -39.08 -4.33
CA ALA A 96 14.18 -39.13 -4.00
C ALA A 96 14.88 -37.75 -4.06
N LEU A 97 14.24 -36.72 -4.62
CA LEU A 97 14.82 -35.38 -4.80
C LEU A 97 14.63 -34.46 -3.58
N PHE A 98 13.76 -34.82 -2.64
CA PHE A 98 13.47 -34.03 -1.45
C PHE A 98 13.38 -34.91 -0.21
N ASP A 99 13.69 -34.31 0.94
CA ASP A 99 13.28 -34.90 2.22
C ASP A 99 11.79 -34.62 2.45
N VAL A 100 10.97 -35.60 2.06
CA VAL A 100 9.50 -35.46 2.05
C VAL A 100 8.90 -35.40 3.44
N ASP A 101 9.57 -35.99 4.43
CA ASP A 101 9.08 -36.05 5.82
C ASP A 101 9.27 -34.73 6.57
N GLU A 102 10.12 -33.83 6.05
CA GLU A 102 10.24 -32.46 6.56
C GLU A 102 9.20 -31.50 5.95
N SER A 103 8.25 -32.00 5.13
CA SER A 103 7.25 -31.17 4.47
C SER A 103 6.01 -30.97 5.34
N HIS A 104 5.56 -29.72 5.43
CA HIS A 104 4.29 -29.36 6.10
C HIS A 104 3.12 -29.33 5.11
N CYS A 105 3.39 -29.13 3.82
CA CYS A 105 2.42 -29.30 2.75
C CYS A 105 3.11 -29.91 1.54
N PHE A 106 2.59 -31.05 1.09
CA PHE A 106 3.23 -31.87 0.08
C PHE A 106 2.22 -32.25 -1.00
N GLY A 107 2.55 -31.99 -2.25
CA GLY A 107 1.71 -32.28 -3.41
C GLY A 107 2.41 -33.19 -4.40
N LEU A 108 1.65 -34.10 -5.00
CA LEU A 108 2.07 -34.95 -6.12
C LEU A 108 0.98 -34.99 -7.16
N GLY A 109 1.36 -35.08 -8.43
CA GLY A 109 0.41 -35.46 -9.46
C GLY A 109 1.02 -35.47 -10.84
N GLU A 110 0.20 -35.88 -11.80
CA GLU A 110 0.57 -35.95 -13.20
C GLU A 110 -0.66 -35.65 -14.03
N GLN A 111 -0.54 -34.73 -15.00
CA GLN A 111 -1.61 -34.38 -15.92
C GLN A 111 -1.04 -34.28 -17.33
N SER A 112 -1.44 -35.20 -18.21
CA SER A 112 -1.03 -35.17 -19.62
C SER A 112 -1.37 -33.81 -20.26
N PRO A 113 -0.43 -33.20 -21.03
CA PRO A 113 0.84 -33.75 -21.50
C PRO A 113 2.06 -33.48 -20.60
N PHE A 114 1.85 -32.94 -19.40
CA PHE A 114 2.93 -32.56 -18.47
C PHE A 114 3.46 -33.76 -17.69
N ALA A 115 4.76 -33.77 -17.40
CA ALA A 115 5.35 -34.84 -16.59
C ALA A 115 4.95 -34.70 -15.10
N PRO A 116 5.23 -35.72 -14.28
CA PRO A 116 5.00 -35.69 -12.84
C PRO A 116 5.52 -34.43 -12.14
N VAL A 117 4.65 -33.77 -11.38
CA VAL A 117 4.98 -32.66 -10.49
C VAL A 117 5.06 -33.15 -9.04
N LEU A 118 6.01 -32.60 -8.31
CA LEU A 118 6.09 -32.68 -6.86
C LEU A 118 6.18 -31.27 -6.30
N LEU A 119 5.33 -30.94 -5.33
CA LEU A 119 5.34 -29.71 -4.56
C LEU A 119 5.77 -30.03 -3.12
N HIS A 120 6.79 -29.35 -2.63
CA HIS A 120 7.30 -29.50 -1.28
C HIS A 120 7.29 -28.12 -0.60
N VAL A 121 6.52 -28.00 0.49
CA VAL A 121 6.38 -26.74 1.23
C VAL A 121 6.81 -26.92 2.67
N LYS A 122 7.62 -25.97 3.16
CA LYS A 122 7.99 -25.82 4.57
C LYS A 122 7.44 -24.50 5.11
N ILE A 123 6.72 -24.58 6.21
CA ILE A 123 6.19 -23.40 6.90
C ILE A 123 7.24 -22.94 7.91
N ASP A 124 7.59 -21.65 7.87
CA ASP A 124 8.44 -21.01 8.88
C ASP A 124 7.62 -20.37 10.01
N ALA A 125 8.31 -19.91 11.06
CA ALA A 125 7.69 -19.31 12.24
C ALA A 125 6.95 -17.99 11.93
N ASP A 126 7.27 -17.33 10.82
CA ASP A 126 6.64 -16.08 10.39
C ASP A 126 5.37 -16.34 9.53
N GLY A 127 4.99 -17.61 9.37
CA GLY A 127 3.82 -18.03 8.60
C GLY A 127 4.03 -18.00 7.09
N TYR A 128 5.27 -18.01 6.61
CA TYR A 128 5.58 -18.17 5.20
C TYR A 128 5.83 -19.63 4.85
N GLY A 129 5.26 -20.06 3.73
CA GLY A 129 5.60 -21.31 3.06
C GLY A 129 6.75 -21.11 2.08
N ALA A 130 7.90 -21.69 2.36
CA ALA A 130 8.97 -21.87 1.38
C ALA A 130 8.64 -23.11 0.54
N ALA A 131 8.33 -22.90 -0.74
CA ALA A 131 7.86 -23.94 -1.64
C ALA A 131 8.88 -24.23 -2.74
N ARG A 132 9.10 -25.52 -3.01
CA ARG A 132 9.89 -26.03 -4.14
C ARG A 132 8.99 -26.94 -4.98
N ALA A 133 8.99 -26.74 -6.29
CA ALA A 133 8.23 -27.56 -7.22
C ALA A 133 9.12 -28.12 -8.34
N ILE A 134 8.88 -29.36 -8.76
CA ILE A 134 9.52 -29.95 -9.94
C ILE A 134 8.66 -29.69 -11.16
N PHE A 135 9.19 -28.97 -12.13
CA PHE A 135 8.60 -28.77 -13.45
C PHE A 135 9.49 -29.36 -14.54
N ASP A 136 8.97 -29.51 -15.76
CA ASP A 136 9.75 -29.98 -16.92
C ASP A 136 10.77 -28.94 -17.39
N ARG A 137 10.43 -27.66 -17.21
CA ARG A 137 11.20 -26.51 -17.66
C ARG A 137 10.87 -25.28 -16.85
N GLU A 138 11.66 -24.23 -17.03
CA GLU A 138 11.36 -22.92 -16.46
C GLU A 138 9.99 -22.41 -16.97
N PRO A 139 9.10 -21.92 -16.08
CA PRO A 139 7.80 -21.40 -16.49
C PRO A 139 7.96 -20.08 -17.25
N THR A 140 6.99 -19.76 -18.12
CA THR A 140 6.98 -18.52 -18.93
C THR A 140 6.78 -17.25 -18.09
N GLN A 141 6.42 -17.39 -16.82
CA GLN A 141 6.11 -16.30 -15.87
C GLN A 141 4.97 -15.36 -16.30
N LYS A 142 4.25 -15.69 -17.37
CA LYS A 142 3.10 -14.94 -17.83
C LYS A 142 2.04 -14.89 -16.71
N HIS A 143 1.58 -13.68 -16.37
CA HIS A 143 0.59 -13.40 -15.32
C HIS A 143 1.06 -13.62 -13.87
N TYR A 144 2.36 -13.79 -13.62
CA TYR A 144 2.87 -14.03 -12.27
C TYR A 144 2.66 -12.85 -11.32
N GLU A 145 2.45 -11.64 -11.86
CA GLU A 145 2.02 -10.48 -11.07
C GLU A 145 0.70 -10.75 -10.33
N LEU A 146 -0.18 -11.61 -10.85
CA LEU A 146 -1.45 -11.92 -10.23
C LEU A 146 -1.33 -12.86 -9.01
N LEU A 147 -0.22 -13.57 -8.85
CA LEU A 147 -0.02 -14.52 -7.75
C LEU A 147 -0.04 -13.84 -6.36
N GLN A 148 0.29 -12.55 -6.31
CA GLN A 148 0.19 -11.75 -5.07
C GLN A 148 -1.25 -11.67 -4.53
N ALA A 149 -2.27 -11.87 -5.39
CA ALA A 149 -3.67 -11.93 -4.99
C ALA A 149 -3.93 -13.05 -3.97
N VAL A 150 -3.08 -14.08 -3.95
CA VAL A 150 -3.12 -15.20 -3.02
C VAL A 150 -1.82 -15.32 -2.20
N GLY A 151 -1.02 -14.25 -2.14
CA GLY A 151 0.18 -14.18 -1.31
C GLY A 151 1.38 -14.97 -1.84
N VAL A 152 1.37 -15.39 -3.10
CA VAL A 152 2.44 -16.20 -3.69
C VAL A 152 3.39 -15.32 -4.51
N LYS A 153 4.69 -15.55 -4.34
CA LYS A 153 5.77 -14.92 -5.11
C LYS A 153 6.69 -15.98 -5.71
N PHE A 154 6.98 -15.89 -7.00
CA PHE A 154 8.01 -16.69 -7.64
C PHE A 154 9.39 -16.12 -7.33
N LEU A 155 10.34 -16.99 -6.99
CA LEU A 155 11.71 -16.63 -6.61
C LEU A 155 12.76 -17.08 -7.65
N GLY A 156 12.32 -17.57 -8.80
CA GLY A 156 13.19 -18.24 -9.77
C GLY A 156 13.36 -19.72 -9.47
N GLY A 157 14.45 -20.30 -9.93
CA GLY A 157 14.69 -21.73 -9.82
C GLY A 157 15.99 -22.16 -10.48
N GLU A 158 16.19 -23.48 -10.55
CA GLU A 158 17.41 -24.09 -11.07
C GLU A 158 17.07 -25.16 -12.11
N THR A 159 17.65 -25.04 -13.30
CA THR A 159 17.57 -26.06 -14.34
C THR A 159 18.52 -27.21 -14.02
N GLN A 160 18.00 -28.42 -14.11
CA GLN A 160 18.73 -29.68 -14.04
C GLN A 160 18.60 -30.39 -15.40
N ASP A 161 19.38 -31.45 -15.62
CA ASP A 161 19.47 -32.12 -16.93
C ASP A 161 18.10 -32.52 -17.53
N ASN A 162 17.13 -32.89 -16.68
CA ASN A 162 15.82 -33.39 -17.11
C ASN A 162 14.61 -32.70 -16.45
N TYR A 163 14.83 -31.69 -15.62
CA TYR A 163 13.76 -31.00 -14.89
C TYR A 163 14.20 -29.61 -14.40
N TYR A 164 13.26 -28.82 -13.89
CA TYR A 164 13.46 -27.51 -13.31
C TYR A 164 12.93 -27.48 -11.88
N ILE A 165 13.74 -26.99 -10.93
CA ILE A 165 13.30 -26.78 -9.55
C ILE A 165 12.84 -25.33 -9.41
N ALA A 166 11.53 -25.11 -9.49
CA ALA A 166 10.91 -23.81 -9.24
C ALA A 166 10.84 -23.52 -7.74
N ARG A 167 11.10 -22.27 -7.35
CA ARG A 167 11.04 -21.79 -5.96
C ARG A 167 9.96 -20.73 -5.82
N PHE A 168 9.12 -20.87 -4.80
CA PHE A 168 8.09 -19.90 -4.46
C PHE A 168 8.12 -19.58 -2.97
N ARG A 169 7.65 -18.38 -2.63
CA ARG A 169 7.32 -17.98 -1.27
C ARG A 169 5.82 -17.73 -1.20
N ASN A 170 5.14 -18.35 -0.25
CA ASN A 170 3.71 -18.18 -0.02
C ASN A 170 3.48 -17.53 1.35
N ARG A 171 2.83 -16.37 1.41
CA ARG A 171 2.38 -15.76 2.66
C ARG A 171 1.06 -16.41 3.06
N LEU A 172 1.12 -17.44 3.89
CA LEU A 172 -0.03 -18.32 4.17
C LEU A 172 -1.22 -17.59 4.81
N PRO A 173 -1.05 -16.60 5.72
CA PRO A 173 -2.19 -15.82 6.20
C PRO A 173 -2.96 -15.11 5.08
N VAL A 174 -2.24 -14.59 4.08
CA VAL A 174 -2.84 -13.96 2.90
C VAL A 174 -3.55 -15.00 2.03
N HIS A 175 -2.93 -16.16 1.84
CA HIS A 175 -3.50 -17.27 1.08
C HIS A 175 -4.82 -17.77 1.70
N ILE A 176 -4.82 -17.99 3.02
CA ILE A 176 -6.00 -18.42 3.79
C ILE A 176 -7.09 -17.35 3.72
N HIS A 177 -6.74 -16.08 3.92
CA HIS A 177 -7.69 -14.98 3.82
C HIS A 177 -8.34 -14.88 2.42
N ALA A 178 -7.56 -15.05 1.34
CA ALA A 178 -8.11 -15.12 -0.02
C ALA A 178 -9.09 -16.31 -0.18
N GLY A 179 -8.78 -17.44 0.47
CA GLY A 179 -9.65 -18.61 0.57
C GLY A 179 -10.97 -18.28 1.28
N ILE A 180 -10.92 -17.70 2.48
CA ILE A 180 -12.08 -17.31 3.30
C ILE A 180 -13.03 -16.41 2.50
N LEU A 181 -12.49 -15.35 1.90
CA LEU A 181 -13.26 -14.39 1.10
C LEU A 181 -13.89 -14.99 -0.16
N SER A 182 -13.43 -16.18 -0.57
CA SER A 182 -13.99 -16.93 -1.69
C SER A 182 -14.78 -18.16 -1.27
N HIS A 183 -15.03 -18.34 0.03
CA HIS A 183 -15.64 -19.53 0.61
C HIS A 183 -14.95 -20.83 0.16
N PHE A 184 -13.62 -20.78 -0.04
CA PHE A 184 -12.80 -21.89 -0.52
C PHE A 184 -13.28 -22.53 -1.85
N SER A 185 -14.08 -21.82 -2.64
CA SER A 185 -14.67 -22.28 -3.90
C SER A 185 -13.64 -22.49 -5.02
N ARG A 186 -12.43 -21.95 -4.87
CA ARG A 186 -11.36 -21.97 -5.90
C ARG A 186 -10.12 -22.75 -5.48
N THR A 187 -10.22 -23.60 -4.47
CA THR A 187 -9.09 -24.40 -3.94
C THR A 187 -8.43 -25.29 -5.01
N GLY A 188 -9.18 -25.78 -6.00
CA GLY A 188 -8.64 -26.57 -7.12
C GLY A 188 -7.70 -25.81 -8.07
N HIS A 189 -7.77 -24.48 -8.11
CA HIS A 189 -6.90 -23.66 -8.98
C HIS A 189 -5.42 -23.75 -8.57
N CYS A 190 -5.15 -23.89 -7.27
CA CYS A 190 -3.77 -24.04 -6.79
C CYS A 190 -3.15 -25.34 -7.29
N ASN A 191 -3.92 -26.44 -7.30
CA ASN A 191 -3.46 -27.72 -7.82
C ASN A 191 -3.21 -27.65 -9.32
N LEU A 192 -4.13 -27.04 -10.08
CA LEU A 192 -3.99 -26.86 -11.53
C LEU A 192 -2.74 -26.04 -11.88
N PHE A 193 -2.44 -24.97 -11.15
CA PHE A 193 -1.21 -24.18 -11.37
C PHE A 193 0.05 -25.06 -11.34
N PHE A 194 0.19 -25.94 -10.34
CA PHE A 194 1.36 -26.82 -10.25
C PHE A 194 1.30 -27.98 -11.26
N LEU A 195 0.13 -28.59 -11.48
CA LEU A 195 -0.05 -29.65 -12.48
C LEU A 195 0.24 -29.18 -13.91
N GLN A 196 0.00 -27.90 -14.20
CA GLN A 196 0.34 -27.23 -15.46
C GLN A 196 1.72 -26.57 -15.43
N HIS A 197 2.60 -27.00 -14.51
CA HIS A 197 4.01 -26.59 -14.44
C HIS A 197 4.21 -25.08 -14.28
N GLY A 198 3.36 -24.48 -13.45
CA GLY A 198 3.37 -23.05 -13.16
C GLY A 198 2.79 -22.20 -14.28
N ASN A 199 2.11 -22.77 -15.27
CA ASN A 199 1.40 -21.98 -16.28
C ASN A 199 0.12 -21.37 -15.70
N ILE A 200 -0.15 -20.10 -16.02
CA ILE A 200 -1.41 -19.42 -15.69
C ILE A 200 -2.22 -19.31 -16.99
N ASP A 201 -3.17 -20.23 -17.17
CA ASP A 201 -4.14 -20.17 -18.26
C ASP A 201 -5.25 -19.14 -17.96
N SER A 202 -6.18 -18.97 -18.91
CA SER A 202 -7.26 -17.98 -18.79
C SER A 202 -8.20 -18.23 -17.60
N LEU A 203 -8.36 -19.49 -17.16
CA LEU A 203 -9.22 -19.82 -16.01
C LEU A 203 -8.52 -19.43 -14.70
N LEU A 204 -7.22 -19.74 -14.58
CA LEU A 204 -6.41 -19.35 -13.43
C LEU A 204 -6.27 -17.83 -13.33
N GLU A 205 -6.04 -17.17 -14.47
CA GLU A 205 -6.00 -15.71 -14.60
C GLU A 205 -7.31 -15.08 -14.08
N GLU A 206 -8.47 -15.53 -14.58
CA GLU A 206 -9.78 -15.05 -14.11
C GLU A 206 -9.96 -15.29 -12.61
N GLY A 207 -9.54 -16.45 -12.11
CA GLY A 207 -9.60 -16.78 -10.69
C GLY A 207 -8.77 -15.85 -9.81
N LEU A 208 -7.54 -15.53 -10.22
CA LEU A 208 -6.65 -14.62 -9.51
C LEU A 208 -7.15 -13.17 -9.58
N LEU A 209 -7.68 -12.73 -10.72
CA LEU A 209 -8.31 -11.41 -10.87
C LEU A 209 -9.52 -11.26 -9.93
N LYS A 210 -10.36 -12.28 -9.84
CA LYS A 210 -11.48 -12.30 -8.87
C LYS A 210 -10.99 -12.29 -7.43
N ALA A 211 -9.95 -13.07 -7.10
CA ALA A 211 -9.35 -13.05 -5.76
C ALA A 211 -8.83 -11.66 -5.39
N ALA A 212 -8.16 -10.98 -6.33
CA ALA A 212 -7.68 -9.63 -6.14
C ALA A 212 -8.82 -8.63 -5.89
N ALA A 213 -9.86 -8.67 -6.73
CA ALA A 213 -11.01 -7.79 -6.62
C ALA A 213 -11.72 -7.93 -5.26
N VAL A 214 -11.95 -9.16 -4.79
CA VAL A 214 -12.62 -9.40 -3.51
C VAL A 214 -11.76 -8.94 -2.32
N ARG A 215 -10.45 -9.21 -2.35
CA ARG A 215 -9.53 -8.75 -1.29
C ARG A 215 -9.44 -7.22 -1.21
N ILE A 216 -9.35 -6.56 -2.36
CA ILE A 216 -9.32 -5.09 -2.42
C ILE A 216 -10.66 -4.52 -1.92
N LYS A 217 -11.80 -5.08 -2.34
CA LYS A 217 -13.12 -4.68 -1.84
C LYS A 217 -13.22 -4.83 -0.32
N PHE A 218 -12.74 -5.95 0.23
CA PHE A 218 -12.70 -6.16 1.67
C PHE A 218 -11.88 -5.09 2.40
N ALA A 219 -10.64 -4.84 1.96
CA ALA A 219 -9.77 -3.84 2.58
C ALA A 219 -10.34 -2.42 2.44
N LYS A 220 -10.88 -2.06 1.27
CA LYS A 220 -11.56 -0.78 1.01
C LYS A 220 -12.69 -0.55 2.01
N ASN A 221 -13.57 -1.55 2.18
CA ASN A 221 -14.71 -1.43 3.07
C ASN A 221 -14.30 -1.31 4.54
N ARG A 222 -13.25 -2.03 4.97
CA ARG A 222 -12.68 -1.84 6.33
C ARG A 222 -12.11 -0.44 6.52
N ALA A 223 -11.36 0.05 5.54
CA ALA A 223 -10.79 1.39 5.60
C ALA A 223 -11.88 2.47 5.66
N TYR A 224 -12.97 2.34 4.89
CA TYR A 224 -14.11 3.26 4.99
C TYR A 224 -14.77 3.26 6.37
N GLN A 225 -14.90 2.09 7.01
CA GLN A 225 -15.40 2.02 8.39
C GLN A 225 -14.47 2.72 9.38
N ALA A 226 -13.16 2.54 9.24
CA ALA A 226 -12.18 3.25 10.06
C ALA A 226 -12.21 4.78 9.83
N VAL A 227 -12.32 5.22 8.57
CA VAL A 227 -12.48 6.64 8.19
C VAL A 227 -13.74 7.23 8.82
N ALA A 228 -14.87 6.53 8.78
CA ALA A 228 -16.11 6.98 9.41
C ALA A 228 -15.97 7.12 10.93
N GLN A 229 -15.31 6.16 11.60
CA GLN A 229 -15.02 6.23 13.03
C GLN A 229 -14.11 7.41 13.38
N LEU A 230 -13.06 7.65 12.59
CA LEU A 230 -12.16 8.80 12.76
C LEU A 230 -12.90 10.13 12.57
N ALA A 231 -13.80 10.22 11.59
CA ALA A 231 -14.65 11.38 11.37
C ALA A 231 -15.57 11.65 12.57
N THR A 232 -16.28 10.63 13.05
CA THR A 232 -17.14 10.75 14.24
C THR A 232 -16.34 11.19 15.46
N ALA A 233 -15.19 10.58 15.70
CA ALA A 233 -14.33 10.93 16.82
C ALA A 233 -13.82 12.38 16.72
N ALA A 234 -13.43 12.86 15.53
CA ALA A 234 -12.96 14.23 15.33
C ALA A 234 -14.05 15.29 15.58
N CYS A 235 -15.31 14.97 15.24
CA CYS A 235 -16.43 15.88 15.47
C CYS A 235 -16.86 15.95 16.94
N GLN A 236 -16.61 14.89 17.72
CA GLN A 236 -17.00 14.78 19.12
C GLN A 236 -15.88 15.18 20.09
N ASP A 237 -14.62 14.93 19.71
CA ASP A 237 -13.43 15.17 20.50
C ASP A 237 -12.40 15.98 19.70
N SER A 238 -12.04 17.16 20.20
CA SER A 238 -11.02 18.03 19.60
C SER A 238 -9.59 17.45 19.62
N ASN A 239 -9.39 16.25 20.17
CA ASN A 239 -8.08 15.66 20.46
C ASN A 239 -7.45 14.87 19.28
N LEU A 240 -8.04 14.86 18.08
CA LEU A 240 -7.46 14.19 16.89
C LEU A 240 -6.53 15.06 16.05
N ALA A 241 -5.92 16.09 16.64
CA ALA A 241 -4.89 16.87 15.98
C ALA A 241 -3.66 16.01 15.64
N MET A 242 -2.93 16.39 14.59
CA MET A 242 -1.60 15.82 14.35
C MET A 242 -0.63 16.17 15.49
N THR A 243 0.52 15.51 15.53
CA THR A 243 1.62 15.85 16.44
C THR A 243 2.70 16.62 15.70
N CYS A 244 2.97 17.85 16.11
CA CYS A 244 4.17 18.58 15.72
C CYS A 244 5.36 18.05 16.54
N GLN A 245 6.36 17.52 15.85
CA GLN A 245 7.64 17.09 16.40
C GLN A 245 8.72 18.09 15.98
N PRO A 246 9.03 19.11 16.80
CA PRO A 246 10.17 19.99 16.57
C PRO A 246 11.50 19.25 16.80
N PRO A 247 12.65 19.81 16.39
CA PRO A 247 13.94 19.22 16.72
C PRO A 247 14.13 19.09 18.24
N ALA A 248 14.55 17.92 18.70
CA ALA A 248 14.94 17.73 20.10
C ALA A 248 15.96 18.81 20.55
N PRO A 249 15.87 19.32 21.78
CA PRO A 249 15.09 18.78 22.91
C PRO A 249 13.68 19.36 23.08
N ALA A 250 13.18 20.17 22.13
CA ALA A 250 11.83 20.72 22.25
C ALA A 250 10.78 19.58 22.28
N PRO A 251 9.80 19.61 23.20
CA PRO A 251 8.80 18.56 23.30
C PRO A 251 7.82 18.62 22.14
N SER A 252 7.33 17.46 21.72
CA SER A 252 6.23 17.36 20.76
C SER A 252 4.92 17.90 21.34
N PHE A 253 4.05 18.43 20.49
CA PHE A 253 2.76 18.99 20.89
C PHE A 253 1.69 18.81 19.81
N SER A 254 0.42 18.79 20.22
CA SER A 254 -0.73 18.67 19.30
C SER A 254 -0.90 19.93 18.46
N TYR A 255 -0.97 19.77 17.13
CA TYR A 255 -1.16 20.86 16.17
C TYR A 255 -1.58 20.31 14.81
N GLY A 256 -2.63 20.87 14.20
CA GLY A 256 -3.14 20.48 12.89
C GLY A 256 -4.37 19.60 12.97
N ASN A 257 -5.54 20.19 13.28
CA ASN A 257 -6.79 19.45 13.48
C ASN A 257 -7.80 19.59 12.34
N LEU A 258 -7.59 20.48 11.36
CA LEU A 258 -8.53 20.70 10.26
C LEU A 258 -8.11 20.03 8.96
N VAL A 259 -6.84 20.18 8.55
CA VAL A 259 -6.33 19.60 7.29
C VAL A 259 -6.51 18.07 7.20
N PRO A 260 -6.25 17.26 8.26
CA PRO A 260 -6.51 15.83 8.20
C PRO A 260 -7.94 15.47 7.80
N LEU A 261 -8.91 16.28 8.23
CA LEU A 261 -10.32 16.05 8.01
C LEU A 261 -10.76 16.31 6.56
N GLY A 262 -10.01 17.11 5.81
CA GLY A 262 -10.20 17.27 4.36
C GLY A 262 -10.04 15.95 3.61
N PHE A 263 -8.99 15.20 3.93
CA PHE A 263 -8.75 13.87 3.35
C PHE A 263 -9.83 12.87 3.77
N VAL A 264 -10.23 12.89 5.04
CA VAL A 264 -11.30 12.03 5.57
C VAL A 264 -12.61 12.31 4.84
N LEU A 265 -12.99 13.58 4.68
CA LEU A 265 -14.21 13.95 3.96
C LEU A 265 -14.13 13.52 2.49
N GLN A 266 -12.98 13.69 1.83
CA GLN A 266 -12.79 13.22 0.47
C GLN A 266 -13.00 11.70 0.35
N ALA A 267 -12.48 10.91 1.30
CA ALA A 267 -12.71 9.47 1.34
C ALA A 267 -14.19 9.11 1.59
N LEU A 268 -14.87 9.84 2.48
CA LEU A 268 -16.29 9.65 2.75
C LEU A 268 -17.17 10.02 1.55
N ASN A 269 -16.82 11.04 0.76
CA ASN A 269 -17.53 11.36 -0.48
C ASN A 269 -17.56 10.18 -1.46
N VAL A 270 -16.44 9.45 -1.56
CA VAL A 270 -16.38 8.25 -2.42
C VAL A 270 -17.16 7.11 -1.79
N ALA A 271 -17.07 6.93 -0.47
CA ALA A 271 -17.76 5.87 0.25
C ALA A 271 -19.29 6.01 0.20
N THR A 272 -19.83 7.22 0.31
CA THR A 272 -21.28 7.49 0.28
C THR A 272 -21.87 7.43 -1.14
N ALA A 273 -21.04 7.55 -2.18
CA ALA A 273 -21.45 7.38 -3.56
C ALA A 273 -21.63 5.91 -3.99
N GLU A 274 -21.24 4.95 -3.15
CA GLU A 274 -21.42 3.52 -3.43
C GLU A 274 -22.87 3.09 -3.15
N GLU A 275 -23.43 2.21 -4.00
CA GLU A 275 -24.85 1.79 -3.91
C GLU A 275 -25.23 1.18 -2.55
N ASP A 276 -24.28 0.52 -1.88
CA ASP A 276 -24.46 -0.17 -0.58
C ASP A 276 -23.77 0.57 0.58
N ALA A 277 -23.67 1.90 0.53
CA ALA A 277 -23.08 2.68 1.61
C ALA A 277 -23.83 2.45 2.94
N ALA A 278 -23.08 2.14 4.00
CA ALA A 278 -23.68 1.91 5.32
C ALA A 278 -24.14 3.22 5.97
N ASP A 279 -25.25 3.19 6.71
CA ASP A 279 -25.85 4.37 7.36
C ASP A 279 -24.84 5.16 8.21
N ASN A 280 -23.97 4.47 8.95
CA ASN A 280 -22.96 5.10 9.79
C ASN A 280 -21.90 5.89 8.99
N ILE A 281 -21.63 5.50 7.73
CA ILE A 281 -20.75 6.25 6.83
C ILE A 281 -21.44 7.54 6.37
N ALA A 282 -22.73 7.48 6.04
CA ALA A 282 -23.52 8.64 5.65
C ALA A 282 -23.65 9.66 6.81
N ASP A 283 -23.93 9.18 8.03
CA ASP A 283 -23.97 10.02 9.22
C ASP A 283 -22.62 10.69 9.50
N ALA A 284 -21.53 9.93 9.41
CA ALA A 284 -20.18 10.46 9.60
C ALA A 284 -19.82 11.52 8.53
N HIS A 285 -20.22 11.28 7.28
CA HIS A 285 -20.05 12.23 6.17
C HIS A 285 -20.79 13.54 6.44
N GLN A 286 -22.08 13.48 6.77
CA GLN A 286 -22.90 14.66 7.03
C GLN A 286 -22.35 15.48 8.21
N ASN A 287 -22.04 14.80 9.32
CA ASN A 287 -21.52 15.46 10.51
C ASN A 287 -20.15 16.12 10.27
N LEU A 288 -19.25 15.44 9.56
CA LEU A 288 -17.93 15.99 9.24
C LEU A 288 -18.02 17.16 8.27
N SER A 289 -18.89 17.05 7.27
CA SER A 289 -19.16 18.14 6.33
C SER A 289 -19.67 19.39 7.07
N GLN A 290 -20.60 19.24 8.01
CA GLN A 290 -21.08 20.37 8.79
C GLN A 290 -19.96 20.93 9.69
N PHE A 291 -19.23 20.06 10.39
CA PHE A 291 -18.14 20.45 11.29
C PHE A 291 -17.07 21.29 10.58
N LEU A 292 -16.63 20.87 9.40
CA LEU A 292 -15.64 21.62 8.64
C LEU A 292 -16.19 22.94 8.10
N ALA A 293 -17.46 22.99 7.68
CA ALA A 293 -18.10 24.24 7.28
C ALA A 293 -18.16 25.24 8.45
N ASP A 294 -18.52 24.78 9.65
CA ASP A 294 -18.60 25.59 10.87
C ASP A 294 -17.22 26.09 11.35
N ASN A 295 -16.14 25.39 10.97
CA ASN A 295 -14.76 25.76 11.28
C ASN A 295 -14.04 26.51 10.13
N SER A 296 -14.76 26.90 9.09
CA SER A 296 -14.23 27.78 8.05
C SER A 296 -14.17 29.24 8.54
N GLN A 297 -13.22 30.00 8.01
CA GLN A 297 -13.07 31.43 8.23
C GLN A 297 -13.04 32.10 6.85
N ASP A 298 -14.01 32.97 6.57
CA ASP A 298 -14.18 33.62 5.26
C ASP A 298 -14.24 32.62 4.08
N GLY A 299 -14.82 31.43 4.31
CA GLY A 299 -14.94 30.36 3.31
C GLY A 299 -13.64 29.57 3.07
N LEU A 300 -12.65 29.73 3.94
CA LEU A 300 -11.34 29.10 3.84
C LEU A 300 -10.90 28.48 5.19
N TRP A 301 -9.79 27.76 5.22
CA TRP A 301 -9.34 27.00 6.39
C TRP A 301 -7.88 27.29 6.76
N ALA A 302 -7.60 27.07 8.04
CA ALA A 302 -6.27 27.06 8.62
C ALA A 302 -5.85 25.63 8.95
N PHE A 303 -4.54 25.37 9.10
CA PHE A 303 -4.05 24.08 9.57
C PHE A 303 -4.67 23.66 10.92
N GLN A 304 -4.78 24.63 11.83
CA GLN A 304 -5.31 24.48 13.18
C GLN A 304 -6.45 25.48 13.42
N THR A 305 -7.53 25.06 14.09
CA THR A 305 -8.64 25.94 14.48
C THR A 305 -8.15 27.22 15.17
N GLY A 306 -8.67 28.37 14.73
CA GLY A 306 -8.34 29.69 15.29
C GLY A 306 -6.95 30.23 14.90
N ARG A 307 -6.28 29.61 13.92
CA ARG A 307 -5.02 30.10 13.34
C ARG A 307 -5.22 30.74 11.97
N LEU A 308 -4.11 31.19 11.39
CA LEU A 308 -4.03 31.87 10.10
C LEU A 308 -4.56 30.97 8.97
N ILE A 309 -5.47 31.51 8.17
CA ILE A 309 -5.95 30.89 6.93
C ILE A 309 -4.80 30.87 5.91
N THR A 310 -4.61 29.74 5.23
CA THR A 310 -3.59 29.60 4.20
C THR A 310 -4.18 28.98 2.93
N ALA A 311 -3.56 29.22 1.78
CA ALA A 311 -3.94 28.60 0.52
C ALA A 311 -3.69 27.09 0.57
N THR A 312 -2.56 26.67 1.13
CA THR A 312 -2.19 25.24 1.21
C THR A 312 -3.22 24.46 2.04
N ASP A 313 -3.52 24.94 3.25
CA ASP A 313 -4.45 24.25 4.15
C ASP A 313 -5.87 24.22 3.57
N SER A 314 -6.32 25.36 3.04
CA SER A 314 -7.62 25.48 2.38
C SER A 314 -7.73 24.54 1.18
N ALA A 315 -6.71 24.51 0.32
CA ALA A 315 -6.73 23.64 -0.86
C ALA A 315 -6.68 22.15 -0.51
N LEU A 316 -6.09 21.78 0.63
CA LEU A 316 -6.13 20.41 1.15
C LEU A 316 -7.52 20.05 1.72
N VAL A 317 -8.18 20.97 2.44
CA VAL A 317 -9.56 20.77 2.93
C VAL A 317 -10.56 20.71 1.77
N LEU A 318 -10.40 21.58 0.78
CA LEU A 318 -11.24 21.64 -0.43
C LEU A 318 -11.14 20.41 -1.34
N GLN A 319 -10.17 19.51 -1.11
CA GLN A 319 -10.21 18.19 -1.76
C GLN A 319 -11.47 17.39 -1.39
N GLY A 320 -12.03 17.63 -0.19
CA GLY A 320 -13.30 17.06 0.27
C GLY A 320 -14.51 17.97 0.03
N PHE A 321 -14.30 19.29 -0.10
CA PHE A 321 -15.34 20.28 -0.42
C PHE A 321 -15.16 20.84 -1.81
N THR A 322 -15.91 20.34 -2.79
CA THR A 322 -15.90 20.90 -4.15
C THR A 322 -16.81 22.13 -4.27
N ASP A 323 -16.72 23.09 -3.33
CA ASP A 323 -17.47 24.34 -3.37
C ASP A 323 -16.78 25.35 -4.31
N PRO A 324 -17.39 25.73 -5.46
CA PRO A 324 -16.79 26.68 -6.39
C PRO A 324 -16.50 28.05 -5.77
N ALA A 325 -17.30 28.49 -4.79
CA ALA A 325 -17.10 29.80 -4.16
C ALA A 325 -15.84 29.81 -3.30
N ALA A 326 -15.64 28.79 -2.46
CA ALA A 326 -14.43 28.62 -1.67
C ALA A 326 -13.19 28.38 -2.54
N VAL A 327 -13.31 27.63 -3.65
CA VAL A 327 -12.22 27.50 -4.64
C VAL A 327 -11.86 28.84 -5.26
N GLN A 328 -12.84 29.69 -5.58
CA GLN A 328 -12.58 31.04 -6.09
C GLN A 328 -11.96 31.96 -5.04
N ALA A 329 -12.29 31.77 -3.76
CA ALA A 329 -11.70 32.55 -2.66
C ALA A 329 -10.17 32.38 -2.55
N LEU A 330 -9.61 31.25 -3.03
CA LEU A 330 -8.15 31.02 -3.09
C LEU A 330 -7.40 32.04 -3.97
N GLU A 331 -8.08 32.75 -4.88
CA GLU A 331 -7.48 33.79 -5.72
C GLU A 331 -6.89 34.96 -4.93
N ILE A 332 -7.28 35.13 -3.66
CA ILE A 332 -6.62 36.11 -2.76
C ILE A 332 -5.12 35.84 -2.58
N PHE A 333 -4.68 34.59 -2.78
CA PHE A 333 -3.29 34.16 -2.66
C PHE A 333 -2.52 34.16 -3.99
N ALA A 334 -3.15 34.55 -5.10
CA ALA A 334 -2.49 34.58 -6.41
C ALA A 334 -1.40 35.67 -6.47
N ASP A 335 -0.28 35.37 -7.12
CA ASP A 335 0.82 36.33 -7.34
C ASP A 335 0.63 37.23 -8.58
N GLY A 336 -0.44 37.01 -9.34
CA GLY A 336 -0.74 37.68 -10.60
C GLY A 336 0.10 37.20 -11.80
N ARG A 337 0.97 36.20 -11.63
CA ARG A 337 1.84 35.60 -12.65
C ARG A 337 1.61 34.09 -12.82
N GLY A 338 0.57 33.56 -12.17
CA GLY A 338 0.13 32.17 -12.27
C GLY A 338 0.57 31.29 -11.10
N GLY A 339 1.33 31.81 -10.14
CA GLY A 339 1.70 31.14 -8.91
C GLY A 339 0.81 31.54 -7.73
N TYR A 340 0.80 30.71 -6.69
CA TYR A 340 0.08 30.97 -5.45
C TYR A 340 1.04 31.01 -4.27
N TYR A 341 0.90 32.04 -3.44
CA TYR A 341 1.52 32.05 -2.13
C TYR A 341 0.83 31.01 -1.24
N PRO A 342 1.58 30.20 -0.50
CA PRO A 342 0.97 29.27 0.42
C PRO A 342 0.26 30.00 1.57
N GLN A 343 0.79 31.14 2.01
CA GLN A 343 0.12 32.07 2.92
C GLN A 343 0.43 33.53 2.58
N LEU A 344 -0.44 34.45 2.99
CA LEU A 344 -0.17 35.88 2.90
C LEU A 344 0.77 36.34 4.02
N TRP A 345 1.55 37.37 3.75
CA TRP A 345 2.52 37.93 4.67
C TRP A 345 2.60 39.46 4.57
N SER A 346 3.15 40.10 5.60
CA SER A 346 3.36 41.55 5.68
C SER A 346 4.57 41.91 6.54
N GLU A 347 5.19 43.08 6.27
CA GLU A 347 6.30 43.61 7.08
C GLU A 347 5.83 44.18 8.44
N ARG A 348 4.53 44.37 8.62
CA ARG A 348 3.89 44.89 9.83
C ARG A 348 2.77 43.95 10.25
N GLU A 349 2.38 44.00 11.52
CA GLU A 349 1.24 43.22 12.01
C GLU A 349 -0.04 43.65 11.27
N GLU A 350 -0.61 42.72 10.51
CA GLU A 350 -1.87 42.87 9.78
C GLU A 350 -2.73 41.63 10.01
N ALA A 351 -4.04 41.84 10.17
CA ALA A 351 -4.98 40.73 10.35
C ALA A 351 -4.97 39.81 9.13
N GLY A 352 -4.94 38.49 9.35
CA GLY A 352 -4.95 37.50 8.28
C GLY A 352 -3.62 37.38 7.50
N LYS A 353 -2.52 37.94 8.01
CA LYS A 353 -1.19 37.82 7.40
C LYS A 353 -0.14 37.39 8.42
N MET A 354 0.82 36.61 7.95
CA MET A 354 2.02 36.28 8.72
C MET A 354 2.96 37.48 8.77
N LEU A 355 3.45 37.85 9.95
CA LEU A 355 4.50 38.85 10.06
C LEU A 355 5.81 38.28 9.49
N LEU A 356 6.44 39.03 8.59
CA LEU A 356 7.72 38.67 8.01
C LEU A 356 8.81 38.65 9.10
N ASP A 357 9.48 37.51 9.23
CA ASP A 357 10.65 37.31 10.08
C ASP A 357 11.77 36.63 9.29
N GLU A 358 13.03 36.94 9.61
CA GLU A 358 14.19 36.43 8.88
C GLU A 358 14.29 34.88 8.95
N SER A 359 13.78 34.27 10.03
CA SER A 359 13.79 32.82 10.20
C SER A 359 12.80 32.09 9.28
N CYS A 360 11.76 32.77 8.80
CA CYS A 360 10.69 32.21 7.95
C CYS A 360 10.54 32.91 6.60
N ARG A 361 11.50 33.75 6.21
CA ARG A 361 11.48 34.53 4.95
C ARG A 361 11.25 33.65 3.71
N HIS A 362 11.78 32.43 3.70
CA HIS A 362 11.59 31.47 2.61
C HIS A 362 10.14 30.97 2.48
N TRP A 363 9.27 31.23 3.46
CA TRP A 363 7.85 30.95 3.36
C TRP A 363 7.06 32.01 2.60
N CYS A 364 7.65 33.18 2.37
CA CYS A 364 7.00 34.36 1.78
C CYS A 364 7.05 34.40 0.25
N GLN A 365 7.02 33.23 -0.42
CA GLN A 365 7.10 33.11 -1.87
C GLN A 365 6.11 32.10 -2.41
N THR A 366 5.91 32.07 -3.73
CA THR A 366 4.99 31.13 -4.35
C THR A 366 5.45 29.69 -4.19
N ASP A 367 4.49 28.78 -4.01
CA ASP A 367 4.75 27.36 -3.78
C ASP A 367 4.20 26.52 -4.94
N TYR A 368 5.04 25.66 -5.51
CA TYR A 368 4.68 24.85 -6.68
C TYR A 368 3.57 23.85 -6.34
N ALA A 369 3.69 23.13 -5.22
CA ALA A 369 2.71 22.14 -4.80
C ALA A 369 1.34 22.77 -4.51
N THR A 370 1.30 23.90 -3.78
CA THR A 370 0.08 24.67 -3.54
C THR A 370 -0.54 25.15 -4.84
N THR A 371 0.27 25.70 -5.75
CA THR A 371 -0.20 26.13 -7.08
C THR A 371 -0.84 24.97 -7.86
N CYS A 372 -0.26 23.77 -7.80
CA CYS A 372 -0.84 22.58 -8.41
C CYS A 372 -2.17 22.19 -7.78
N LEU A 373 -2.28 22.20 -6.44
CA LEU A 373 -3.53 21.90 -5.75
C LEU A 373 -4.65 22.88 -6.14
N VAL A 374 -4.38 24.18 -6.12
CA VAL A 374 -5.36 25.21 -6.49
C VAL A 374 -5.82 25.01 -7.93
N ARG A 375 -4.88 24.84 -8.88
CA ARG A 375 -5.24 24.60 -10.28
C ARG A 375 -6.09 23.34 -10.46
N GLY A 376 -5.74 22.25 -9.77
CA GLY A 376 -6.52 21.00 -9.81
C GLY A 376 -7.95 21.20 -9.30
N LEU A 377 -8.12 21.93 -8.19
CA LEU A 377 -9.43 22.27 -7.65
C LEU A 377 -10.25 23.14 -8.60
N GLN A 378 -9.64 24.16 -9.20
CA GLN A 378 -10.29 25.03 -10.19
C GLN A 378 -10.83 24.22 -11.37
N GLN A 379 -10.03 23.31 -11.92
CA GLN A 379 -10.48 22.42 -12.99
C GLN A 379 -11.64 21.53 -12.57
N GLN A 380 -11.58 20.94 -11.37
CA GLN A 380 -12.64 20.08 -10.84
C GLN A 380 -13.95 20.86 -10.59
N ALA A 381 -13.85 22.09 -10.09
CA ALA A 381 -14.99 22.95 -9.82
C ALA A 381 -15.52 23.70 -11.07
N GLY A 382 -14.86 23.57 -12.22
CA GLY A 382 -15.23 24.29 -13.45
C GLY A 382 -14.95 25.80 -13.39
N VAL A 383 -14.05 26.23 -12.51
CA VAL A 383 -13.62 27.63 -12.36
C VAL A 383 -12.42 27.88 -13.29
N PRO A 384 -12.32 29.05 -13.96
CA PRO A 384 -11.18 29.38 -14.81
C PRO A 384 -9.84 29.29 -14.06
N THR A 385 -8.84 28.68 -14.69
CA THR A 385 -7.49 28.57 -14.13
C THR A 385 -6.62 29.75 -14.52
N THR A 386 -6.02 30.44 -13.55
CA THR A 386 -5.01 31.48 -13.79
C THR A 386 -3.60 30.91 -14.01
N THR A 387 -3.33 29.70 -13.51
CA THR A 387 -2.06 28.98 -13.70
C THR A 387 -1.99 28.31 -15.08
N SER A 388 -0.99 28.69 -15.88
CA SER A 388 -0.74 28.11 -17.20
C SER A 388 -0.04 26.74 -17.12
N LEU A 389 -0.19 25.92 -18.17
CA LEU A 389 0.58 24.67 -18.29
C LEU A 389 2.10 24.94 -18.35
N ALA A 390 2.52 26.01 -19.03
CA ALA A 390 3.93 26.40 -19.12
C ALA A 390 4.55 26.69 -17.74
N TYR A 391 3.77 27.23 -16.79
CA TYR A 391 4.23 27.40 -15.41
C TYR A 391 4.53 26.04 -14.76
N LEU A 392 3.64 25.06 -14.94
CA LEU A 392 3.83 23.71 -14.38
C LEU A 392 5.01 22.99 -15.01
N GLU A 393 5.19 23.12 -16.33
CA GLU A 393 6.33 22.56 -17.06
C GLU A 393 7.66 23.17 -16.61
N ALA A 394 7.71 24.49 -16.43
CA ALA A 394 8.91 25.19 -15.98
C ALA A 394 9.36 24.76 -14.58
N GLY A 395 8.41 24.47 -13.68
CA GLY A 395 8.71 23.97 -12.33
C GLY A 395 8.84 22.44 -12.23
N PHE A 396 8.71 21.70 -13.34
CA PHE A 396 8.68 20.24 -13.31
C PHE A 396 10.00 19.64 -12.79
N SER A 397 11.17 20.18 -13.14
CA SER A 397 12.42 19.57 -12.65
C SER A 397 12.61 19.69 -11.13
N GLN A 398 12.06 20.74 -10.53
CA GLN A 398 12.20 21.03 -9.11
C GLN A 398 11.08 20.38 -8.29
N ARG A 399 9.81 20.57 -8.72
CA ARG A 399 8.57 20.07 -8.06
C ARG A 399 8.71 20.06 -6.54
N SER A 400 9.07 21.21 -5.97
CA SER A 400 9.20 21.36 -4.52
C SER A 400 7.83 21.57 -3.88
N GLY A 401 7.72 21.22 -2.60
CA GLY A 401 6.58 21.56 -1.76
C GLY A 401 7.08 22.13 -0.45
N LEU A 402 6.78 23.40 -0.18
CA LEU A 402 7.29 24.12 0.99
C LEU A 402 6.89 23.47 2.32
N TYR A 403 5.76 22.76 2.35
CA TYR A 403 5.24 22.10 3.55
C TYR A 403 5.06 20.60 3.39
N PHE A 404 5.44 19.99 2.26
CA PHE A 404 5.21 18.57 2.01
C PHE A 404 6.46 17.74 2.30
N ALA A 405 6.36 16.77 3.21
CA ALA A 405 7.48 15.94 3.66
C ALA A 405 7.64 14.64 2.86
N ASN A 406 6.83 14.44 1.83
CA ASN A 406 6.84 13.26 0.96
C ASN A 406 6.76 13.67 -0.53
N PRO A 407 7.68 13.21 -1.41
CA PRO A 407 7.68 13.57 -2.82
C PRO A 407 6.39 13.15 -3.55
N TYR A 408 5.82 12.00 -3.19
CA TYR A 408 4.60 11.51 -3.82
C TYR A 408 3.39 12.40 -3.54
N LEU A 409 3.42 13.25 -2.51
CA LEU A 409 2.35 14.21 -2.23
C LEU A 409 2.41 15.40 -3.20
N VAL A 410 3.62 15.82 -3.59
CA VAL A 410 3.80 16.83 -4.64
C VAL A 410 3.43 16.26 -6.01
N ASP A 411 3.82 15.02 -6.28
CA ASP A 411 3.44 14.34 -7.53
C ASP A 411 1.92 14.14 -7.63
N TYR A 412 1.26 13.81 -6.52
CA TYR A 412 -0.19 13.76 -6.46
C TYR A 412 -0.82 15.12 -6.79
N ALA A 413 -0.34 16.20 -6.17
CA ALA A 413 -0.80 17.57 -6.46
C ALA A 413 -0.63 17.93 -7.95
N LEU A 414 0.52 17.64 -8.54
CA LEU A 414 0.77 17.86 -9.97
C LEU A 414 -0.15 17.01 -10.84
N ALA A 415 -0.30 15.71 -10.54
CA ALA A 415 -1.20 14.81 -11.25
C ALA A 415 -2.65 15.32 -11.20
N GLN A 416 -3.08 15.93 -10.09
CA GLN A 416 -4.38 16.59 -10.02
C GLN A 416 -4.49 17.74 -11.00
N ALA A 417 -3.48 18.61 -11.03
CA ALA A 417 -3.47 19.79 -11.85
C ALA A 417 -3.52 19.45 -13.35
N ILE A 418 -2.94 18.33 -13.79
CA ILE A 418 -2.77 18.02 -15.23
C ILE A 418 -3.69 16.91 -15.75
N ALA A 419 -4.54 16.32 -14.90
CA ALA A 419 -5.33 15.15 -15.24
C ALA A 419 -6.26 15.39 -16.44
N THR A 420 -6.99 16.51 -16.44
CA THR A 420 -8.05 16.79 -17.42
C THR A 420 -7.60 17.72 -18.57
N ASP A 421 -6.37 18.25 -18.51
CA ASP A 421 -5.84 19.19 -19.51
C ASP A 421 -5.28 18.45 -20.74
N PRO A 422 -5.92 18.49 -21.92
CA PRO A 422 -5.44 17.73 -23.08
C PRO A 422 -4.02 18.13 -23.52
N ALA A 423 -3.63 19.40 -23.33
CA ALA A 423 -2.32 19.90 -23.73
C ALA A 423 -1.20 19.34 -22.84
N ALA A 424 -1.51 18.87 -21.63
CA ALA A 424 -0.54 18.34 -20.67
C ALA A 424 -0.09 16.89 -20.96
N ALA A 425 -0.38 16.33 -22.14
CA ALA A 425 -0.06 14.93 -22.46
C ALA A 425 1.43 14.59 -22.30
N SER A 426 2.32 15.49 -22.74
CA SER A 426 3.77 15.32 -22.58
C SER A 426 4.16 15.29 -21.10
N LEU A 427 3.70 16.27 -20.32
CA LEU A 427 3.99 16.38 -18.90
C LEU A 427 3.43 15.20 -18.09
N ARG A 428 2.22 14.71 -18.44
CA ARG A 428 1.65 13.48 -17.87
C ARG A 428 2.53 12.27 -18.15
N GLY A 429 2.98 12.10 -19.39
CA GLY A 429 3.87 11.00 -19.78
C GLY A 429 5.21 11.02 -19.03
N GLN A 430 5.78 12.22 -18.84
CA GLN A 430 7.01 12.39 -18.06
C GLN A 430 6.81 12.00 -16.59
N LEU A 431 5.78 12.53 -15.93
CA LEU A 431 5.49 12.21 -14.53
C LEU A 431 5.21 10.71 -14.35
N LEU A 432 4.40 10.14 -15.24
CA LEU A 432 4.06 8.71 -15.21
C LEU A 432 5.32 7.84 -15.32
N THR A 433 6.23 8.18 -16.25
CA THR A 433 7.49 7.45 -16.44
C THR A 433 8.38 7.53 -15.21
N GLU A 434 8.56 8.72 -14.63
CA GLU A 434 9.35 8.89 -13.41
C GLU A 434 8.78 8.09 -12.23
N MET A 435 7.45 8.12 -12.05
CA MET A 435 6.79 7.41 -10.97
C MET A 435 6.92 5.89 -11.15
N LEU A 436 6.65 5.36 -12.34
CA LEU A 436 6.77 3.91 -12.61
C LEU A 436 8.21 3.42 -12.44
N ALA A 437 9.21 4.22 -12.81
CA ALA A 437 10.61 3.90 -12.55
C ALA A 437 10.92 3.80 -11.05
N SER A 438 10.22 4.55 -10.19
CA SER A 438 10.40 4.53 -8.73
C SER A 438 9.71 3.37 -8.01
N MET A 439 8.95 2.53 -8.72
CA MET A 439 8.22 1.41 -8.13
C MET A 439 9.19 0.35 -7.60
N ASN A 440 8.98 -0.09 -6.36
CA ASN A 440 9.74 -1.17 -5.76
C ASN A 440 9.38 -2.53 -6.38
N ALA A 441 10.26 -3.52 -6.22
CA ALA A 441 10.05 -4.88 -6.74
C ALA A 441 8.83 -5.61 -6.15
N ASP A 442 8.23 -5.09 -5.08
CA ASP A 442 7.00 -5.59 -4.46
C ASP A 442 5.76 -4.73 -4.79
N TYR A 443 5.85 -3.85 -5.80
CA TYR A 443 4.82 -2.90 -6.22
C TYR A 443 4.48 -1.79 -5.21
N SER A 444 5.25 -1.67 -4.12
CA SER A 444 5.17 -0.49 -3.24
C SER A 444 5.92 0.70 -3.84
N PHE A 445 5.75 1.88 -3.26
CA PHE A 445 6.45 3.10 -3.64
C PHE A 445 7.11 3.75 -2.41
N GLY A 446 8.24 4.42 -2.64
CA GLY A 446 9.05 5.05 -1.60
C GLY A 446 9.86 4.04 -0.76
N THR A 447 10.76 4.58 0.06
CA THR A 447 11.58 3.80 1.01
C THR A 447 11.27 4.11 2.48
N TYR A 448 10.50 5.18 2.72
CA TYR A 448 9.92 5.58 4.00
C TYR A 448 8.44 5.90 3.78
N ASP A 449 7.64 5.86 4.86
CA ASP A 449 6.18 6.00 4.78
C ASP A 449 5.57 5.12 3.68
N LEU A 450 6.04 3.86 3.56
CA LEU A 450 5.75 3.00 2.40
C LEU A 450 4.26 2.90 2.07
N ALA A 451 3.40 2.74 3.09
CA ALA A 451 1.95 2.66 2.89
C ALA A 451 1.39 3.97 2.30
N PHE A 452 1.79 5.12 2.85
CA PHE A 452 1.32 6.43 2.41
C PHE A 452 1.86 6.81 1.02
N SER A 453 3.16 6.59 0.78
CA SER A 453 3.80 6.76 -0.54
C SER A 453 3.13 5.88 -1.60
N THR A 454 2.84 4.62 -1.28
CA THR A 454 2.13 3.69 -2.19
C THR A 454 0.70 4.17 -2.48
N ALA A 455 -0.04 4.66 -1.48
CA ALA A 455 -1.37 5.18 -1.67
C ALA A 455 -1.39 6.42 -2.58
N LEU A 456 -0.48 7.38 -2.33
CA LEU A 456 -0.33 8.57 -3.19
C LEU A 456 0.10 8.22 -4.61
N ALA A 457 0.99 7.23 -4.77
CA ALA A 457 1.39 6.75 -6.09
C ALA A 457 0.22 6.14 -6.85
N ILE A 458 -0.59 5.28 -6.23
CA ILE A 458 -1.80 4.71 -6.85
C ILE A 458 -2.75 5.82 -7.34
N LEU A 459 -3.02 6.81 -6.49
CA LEU A 459 -3.89 7.93 -6.83
C LEU A 459 -3.34 8.78 -7.98
N SER A 460 -2.02 8.99 -8.00
CA SER A 460 -1.35 9.73 -9.08
C SER A 460 -1.39 8.94 -10.39
N LEU A 461 -1.02 7.65 -10.37
CA LEU A 461 -1.04 6.77 -11.54
C LEU A 461 -2.44 6.70 -12.17
N ALA A 462 -3.49 6.55 -11.34
CA ALA A 462 -4.88 6.56 -11.80
C ALA A 462 -5.23 7.84 -12.56
N ARG A 463 -4.82 9.01 -12.03
CA ARG A 463 -5.07 10.32 -12.67
C ARG A 463 -4.25 10.55 -13.94
N LEU A 464 -3.08 9.91 -14.03
CA LEU A 464 -2.22 9.95 -15.22
C LEU A 464 -2.66 8.96 -16.31
N GLY A 465 -3.67 8.14 -16.05
CA GLY A 465 -4.23 7.18 -17.00
C GLY A 465 -3.63 5.77 -16.92
N CYS A 466 -2.78 5.48 -15.93
CA CYS A 466 -2.27 4.14 -15.65
C CYS A 466 -3.22 3.45 -14.66
N ASN A 467 -4.17 2.66 -15.18
CA ASN A 467 -5.25 2.07 -14.39
C ASN A 467 -5.45 0.56 -14.62
N GLY A 468 -4.52 -0.13 -15.27
CA GLY A 468 -4.54 -1.56 -15.50
C GLY A 468 -3.93 -2.40 -14.36
N ARG A 469 -3.24 -3.48 -14.74
CA ARG A 469 -2.68 -4.46 -13.79
C ARG A 469 -1.58 -3.94 -12.89
N THR A 470 -0.82 -2.94 -13.31
CA THR A 470 0.22 -2.37 -12.45
C THR A 470 -0.43 -1.67 -11.26
N LEU A 471 -1.49 -0.91 -11.51
CA LEU A 471 -2.26 -0.27 -10.44
C LEU A 471 -2.95 -1.31 -9.54
N ARG A 472 -3.50 -2.38 -10.12
CA ARG A 472 -4.08 -3.50 -9.34
C ARG A 472 -3.05 -4.13 -8.39
N SER A 473 -1.83 -4.29 -8.87
CA SER A 473 -0.72 -4.87 -8.10
C SER A 473 -0.32 -3.97 -6.94
N ALA A 474 -0.20 -2.67 -7.19
CA ALA A 474 0.04 -1.69 -6.13
C ALA A 474 -1.10 -1.66 -5.09
N GLN A 475 -2.37 -1.77 -5.51
CA GLN A 475 -3.51 -1.91 -4.58
C GLN A 475 -3.42 -3.19 -3.74
N LEU A 476 -2.98 -4.30 -4.35
CA LEU A 476 -2.72 -5.54 -3.61
C LEU A 476 -1.59 -5.41 -2.61
N ARG A 477 -0.54 -4.68 -2.95
CA ARG A 477 0.56 -4.39 -2.02
C ARG A 477 0.12 -3.47 -0.88
N LEU A 478 -0.70 -2.46 -1.18
CA LEU A 478 -1.19 -1.51 -0.19
C LEU A 478 -1.99 -2.20 0.91
N LEU A 479 -2.85 -3.16 0.55
CA LEU A 479 -3.70 -3.85 1.54
C LEU A 479 -2.90 -4.63 2.59
N ASP A 480 -1.64 -4.99 2.29
CA ASP A 480 -0.79 -5.72 3.25
C ASP A 480 -0.34 -4.84 4.43
N PHE A 481 -0.63 -3.53 4.39
CA PHE A 481 -0.35 -2.58 5.47
C PHE A 481 -1.56 -2.28 6.36
N ILE A 482 -2.77 -2.78 6.03
CA ILE A 482 -3.96 -2.52 6.83
C ILE A 482 -3.88 -3.31 8.15
N ASP A 483 -4.25 -2.66 9.26
CA ASP A 483 -4.32 -3.31 10.57
C ASP A 483 -5.69 -3.96 10.82
N THR A 484 -5.85 -4.54 12.01
CA THR A 484 -7.10 -5.17 12.45
C THR A 484 -8.26 -4.18 12.64
N GLU A 485 -8.00 -2.89 12.85
CA GLU A 485 -9.02 -1.85 12.96
C GLU A 485 -9.40 -1.26 11.60
N GLY A 486 -8.69 -1.63 10.52
CA GLY A 486 -8.89 -1.06 9.19
C GLY A 486 -8.09 0.22 8.96
N LYS A 487 -7.20 0.60 9.88
CA LYS A 487 -6.33 1.77 9.76
C LYS A 487 -5.03 1.41 9.04
N PHE A 488 -4.35 2.44 8.58
CA PHE A 488 -3.04 2.35 7.95
C PHE A 488 -1.95 2.95 8.85
N PRO A 489 -0.68 2.57 8.66
CA PRO A 489 0.42 3.07 9.48
C PRO A 489 0.48 4.60 9.51
N ILE A 490 0.96 5.14 10.64
CA ILE A 490 1.23 6.57 10.81
C ILE A 490 2.19 7.05 9.71
N ALA A 491 1.93 8.24 9.19
CA ALA A 491 2.75 8.91 8.18
C ALA A 491 3.18 10.31 8.65
N THR A 492 4.17 10.88 7.98
CA THR A 492 4.58 12.28 8.15
C THR A 492 4.34 13.04 6.83
N PRO A 493 3.11 13.53 6.59
CA PRO A 493 2.77 14.20 5.34
C PRO A 493 3.38 15.59 5.22
N PHE A 494 3.59 16.29 6.35
CA PHE A 494 3.98 17.70 6.35
C PHE A 494 5.24 17.98 7.16
N TYR A 495 5.90 19.09 6.84
CA TYR A 495 6.98 19.67 7.63
C TYR A 495 6.86 21.20 7.66
N SER A 496 7.58 21.82 8.59
CA SER A 496 7.90 23.25 8.55
C SER A 496 9.38 23.44 8.86
N SER A 497 9.94 24.58 8.47
CA SER A 497 11.36 24.85 8.67
C SER A 497 11.63 26.29 9.06
N LEU A 498 12.48 26.51 10.06
CA LEU A 498 12.95 27.83 10.46
C LEU A 498 14.46 27.90 10.27
N ARG A 499 14.94 28.97 9.64
CA ARG A 499 16.36 29.28 9.55
C ARG A 499 16.89 29.67 10.93
N LEU A 500 18.01 29.08 11.32
CA LEU A 500 18.75 29.48 12.52
C LEU A 500 19.48 30.79 12.23
N ASP A 501 19.50 31.71 13.21
CA ASP A 501 20.18 33.01 13.07
C ASP A 501 21.63 32.81 12.63
N ALA A 502 22.00 33.44 11.49
CA ALA A 502 23.33 33.38 10.90
C ALA A 502 24.43 33.94 11.82
N HIS A 503 24.07 34.80 12.78
CA HIS A 503 24.98 35.33 13.79
C HIS A 503 25.16 34.39 14.99
N THR A 504 24.42 33.27 15.05
CA THR A 504 24.59 32.26 16.09
C THR A 504 26.02 31.69 16.03
N PRO A 505 26.82 31.80 17.11
CA PRO A 505 28.17 31.26 17.11
C PRO A 505 28.19 29.76 16.79
N MET A 506 29.14 29.30 15.96
CA MET A 506 29.24 27.88 15.56
C MET A 506 29.27 26.92 16.74
N LYS A 507 29.86 27.31 17.88
CA LYS A 507 29.84 26.54 19.12
C LYS A 507 28.41 26.22 19.60
N ASN A 508 27.49 27.18 19.46
CA ASN A 508 26.09 27.00 19.86
C ASN A 508 25.35 26.10 18.86
N ILE A 509 25.61 26.24 17.56
CA ILE A 509 25.07 25.34 16.52
C ILE A 509 25.55 23.91 16.76
N LEU A 510 26.85 23.71 17.01
CA LEU A 510 27.41 22.40 17.37
C LEU A 510 26.81 21.86 18.67
N GLY A 511 26.56 22.74 19.65
CA GLY A 511 25.85 22.40 20.88
C GLY A 511 24.43 21.90 20.62
N LEU A 512 23.66 22.58 19.76
CA LEU A 512 22.32 22.16 19.34
C LEU A 512 22.34 20.82 18.60
N LEU A 513 23.27 20.64 17.67
CA LEU A 513 23.45 19.38 16.93
C LEU A 513 23.78 18.22 17.89
N PHE A 514 24.65 18.46 18.88
CA PHE A 514 25.01 17.46 19.88
C PHE A 514 23.84 17.16 20.82
N ALA A 515 23.17 18.19 21.35
CA ALA A 515 22.02 18.04 22.21
C ALA A 515 20.89 17.28 21.52
N HIS A 516 20.61 17.61 20.25
CA HIS A 516 19.66 16.88 19.43
C HIS A 516 20.08 15.41 19.30
N LYS A 517 21.33 15.11 18.92
CA LYS A 517 21.82 13.72 18.79
C LYS A 517 21.73 12.91 20.09
N VAL A 518 21.90 13.54 21.25
CA VAL A 518 21.78 12.88 22.56
C VAL A 518 20.32 12.69 22.96
N ALA A 519 19.46 13.67 22.68
CA ALA A 519 18.05 13.65 23.05
C ALA A 519 17.14 12.95 22.02
N SER A 520 17.63 12.67 20.82
CA SER A 520 16.81 12.25 19.69
C SER A 520 16.26 10.83 19.80
N ASP A 521 16.76 9.95 20.67
CA ASP A 521 16.29 8.54 20.83
C ASP A 521 15.78 7.87 19.54
N GLY A 522 16.60 7.86 18.49
CA GLY A 522 16.25 7.30 17.17
C GLY A 522 15.51 8.22 16.18
N GLN A 523 15.18 9.46 16.55
CA GLN A 523 14.66 10.50 15.64
C GLN A 523 15.68 10.87 14.54
N GLN A 524 15.15 11.29 13.40
CA GLN A 524 15.94 11.77 12.26
C GLN A 524 16.66 13.08 12.62
N GLN A 525 17.78 13.38 11.95
CA GLN A 525 18.46 14.66 12.14
C GLN A 525 17.60 15.82 11.62
N GLN A 526 16.98 16.57 12.53
CA GLN A 526 16.05 17.65 12.21
C GLN A 526 16.71 19.03 12.11
N ILE A 527 18.01 19.15 12.43
CA ILE A 527 18.80 20.34 12.13
C ILE A 527 19.70 20.02 10.94
N LYS A 528 19.48 20.69 9.81
CA LYS A 528 20.18 20.43 8.54
C LYS A 528 20.82 21.71 8.00
N LYS A 529 21.97 21.54 7.35
CA LYS A 529 22.58 22.61 6.55
C LYS A 529 22.08 22.50 5.12
N VAL A 530 21.46 23.55 4.59
CA VAL A 530 20.85 23.61 3.25
C VAL A 530 21.30 24.90 2.61
N GLU A 531 21.85 24.83 1.39
CA GLU A 531 22.36 26.01 0.65
C GLU A 531 23.27 26.97 1.46
N GLY A 532 24.05 26.43 2.41
CA GLY A 532 24.96 27.21 3.24
C GLY A 532 24.43 27.60 4.62
N GLU A 533 23.13 27.47 4.86
CA GLU A 533 22.43 27.94 6.06
C GLU A 533 21.91 26.78 6.90
N TYR A 534 21.78 26.96 8.22
CA TYR A 534 21.22 25.93 9.09
C TYR A 534 19.73 26.16 9.30
N HIS A 535 18.94 25.09 9.17
CA HIS A 535 17.51 25.11 9.40
C HIS A 535 17.12 24.05 10.44
N SER A 536 16.24 24.43 11.35
CA SER A 536 15.45 23.52 12.18
C SER A 536 14.20 23.07 11.42
N ILE A 537 13.99 21.76 11.32
CA ILE A 537 12.87 21.13 10.62
C ILE A 537 11.94 20.51 11.65
N SER A 538 10.69 20.96 11.69
CA SER A 538 9.62 20.32 12.46
C SER A 538 8.84 19.38 11.56
N LEU A 539 8.55 18.18 12.05
CA LEU A 539 7.78 17.16 11.34
C LEU A 539 6.35 17.08 11.90
N TYR A 540 5.35 16.94 11.05
CA TYR A 540 3.96 16.78 11.48
C TYR A 540 3.52 15.33 11.27
N LEU A 541 3.38 14.59 12.36
CA LEU A 541 3.04 13.18 12.37
C LEU A 541 1.52 13.02 12.42
N ASP A 542 0.98 12.25 11.48
CA ASP A 542 -0.42 11.81 11.46
C ASP A 542 -0.65 10.75 12.54
N THR A 543 -0.59 11.16 13.80
CA THR A 543 -0.46 10.30 14.99
C THR A 543 -1.64 9.35 15.15
N HIS A 544 -2.79 9.72 14.63
CA HIS A 544 -4.03 8.93 14.67
C HIS A 544 -4.29 8.14 13.39
N GLY A 545 -3.41 8.25 12.38
CA GLY A 545 -3.58 7.64 11.06
C GLY A 545 -4.76 8.21 10.28
N THR A 546 -5.15 9.46 10.54
CA THR A 546 -6.31 10.12 9.94
C THR A 546 -6.11 10.35 8.45
N ILE A 547 -4.96 10.91 8.08
CA ILE A 547 -4.60 11.17 6.68
C ILE A 547 -4.23 9.86 5.99
N SER A 548 -3.36 9.05 6.60
CA SER A 548 -2.85 7.83 5.97
C SER A 548 -3.96 6.83 5.66
N THR A 549 -4.92 6.66 6.57
CA THR A 549 -6.08 5.78 6.37
C THR A 549 -7.02 6.32 5.29
N ALA A 550 -7.31 7.63 5.28
CA ALA A 550 -8.17 8.24 4.28
C ALA A 550 -7.57 8.16 2.86
N VAL A 551 -6.29 8.48 2.71
CA VAL A 551 -5.58 8.38 1.41
C VAL A 551 -5.48 6.93 0.94
N ALA A 552 -5.25 5.98 1.85
CA ALA A 552 -5.25 4.56 1.50
C ALA A 552 -6.65 4.06 1.07
N ALA A 553 -7.72 4.51 1.73
CA ALA A 553 -9.09 4.18 1.34
C ALA A 553 -9.40 4.68 -0.09
N LEU A 554 -9.03 5.92 -0.40
CA LEU A 554 -9.14 6.49 -1.75
C LEU A 554 -8.32 5.68 -2.77
N ALA A 555 -7.09 5.29 -2.43
CA ALA A 555 -6.23 4.50 -3.32
C ALA A 555 -6.80 3.10 -3.60
N LEU A 556 -7.37 2.44 -2.60
CA LEU A 556 -8.06 1.15 -2.76
C LEU A 556 -9.35 1.28 -3.58
N ALA A 557 -9.99 2.45 -3.55
CA ALA A 557 -11.17 2.77 -4.34
C ALA A 557 -10.86 3.23 -5.78
N ALA A 558 -9.60 3.52 -6.10
CA ALA A 558 -9.21 3.98 -7.43
C ALA A 558 -9.63 2.97 -8.51
N ASN A 559 -10.29 3.49 -9.55
CA ASN A 559 -10.78 2.68 -10.66
C ASN A 559 -9.64 1.95 -11.36
N CYS A 560 -9.85 0.67 -11.63
CA CYS A 560 -8.87 -0.19 -12.28
C CYS A 560 -9.52 -1.08 -13.33
N ASN A 561 -8.95 -1.12 -14.53
CA ASN A 561 -9.29 -2.04 -15.61
C ASN A 561 -8.26 -3.20 -15.68
N PRO A 562 -8.44 -4.30 -14.93
CA PRO A 562 -7.44 -5.37 -14.87
C PRO A 562 -7.23 -6.15 -16.18
N ALA A 563 -8.07 -5.93 -17.20
CA ALA A 563 -7.86 -6.46 -18.54
C ALA A 563 -6.77 -5.70 -19.32
N ALA A 564 -6.47 -4.45 -18.93
CA ALA A 564 -5.41 -3.66 -19.53
C ALA A 564 -4.05 -3.98 -18.89
N TYR A 565 -3.03 -4.11 -19.74
CA TYR A 565 -1.63 -4.22 -19.34
C TYR A 565 -0.99 -2.84 -19.46
N ASP A 566 -0.69 -2.18 -18.33
CA ASP A 566 -0.08 -0.85 -18.34
C ASP A 566 1.39 -0.87 -18.72
N LEU A 567 2.07 -1.96 -18.37
CA LEU A 567 3.50 -2.15 -18.55
C LEU A 567 3.74 -3.51 -19.18
N ASP A 568 4.54 -3.54 -20.24
CA ASP A 568 5.20 -4.76 -20.69
C ASP A 568 6.57 -4.82 -20.01
N TRP A 569 6.63 -5.44 -18.83
CA TRP A 569 7.79 -5.43 -17.93
C TRP A 569 9.06 -5.99 -18.59
N GLN A 570 8.90 -6.77 -19.67
CA GLN A 570 10.00 -7.34 -20.44
C GLN A 570 10.60 -6.38 -21.48
N GLN A 571 10.02 -5.20 -21.71
CA GLN A 571 10.46 -4.27 -22.76
C GLN A 571 10.76 -2.84 -22.30
N SER A 572 10.49 -2.50 -21.04
CA SER A 572 10.71 -1.14 -20.54
C SER A 572 12.17 -0.93 -20.10
N ASP A 573 12.95 -0.21 -20.91
CA ASP A 573 14.11 0.57 -20.44
C ASP A 573 13.59 1.68 -19.50
N LEU A 574 13.22 1.32 -18.27
CA LEU A 574 12.83 2.31 -17.27
C LEU A 574 14.01 3.25 -17.05
N GLN A 575 13.75 4.55 -17.17
CA GLN A 575 14.75 5.59 -16.92
C GLN A 575 15.32 5.45 -15.51
N ALA A 576 16.52 6.01 -15.30
CA ALA A 576 17.11 6.07 -13.97
C ALA A 576 16.14 6.73 -12.98
N ILE A 577 15.94 6.07 -11.83
CA ILE A 577 15.06 6.55 -10.76
C ILE A 577 15.49 7.96 -10.34
N HIS A 578 14.55 8.92 -10.35
CA HIS A 578 14.85 10.27 -9.90
C HIS A 578 15.32 10.25 -8.43
N PRO A 579 16.45 10.90 -8.07
CA PRO A 579 17.05 10.80 -6.73
C PRO A 579 16.13 11.14 -5.54
N ARG A 580 15.11 11.97 -5.76
CA ARG A 580 14.10 12.30 -4.73
C ARG A 580 13.37 11.07 -4.17
N TYR A 581 13.14 10.04 -4.99
CA TYR A 581 12.48 8.80 -4.57
C TYR A 581 13.41 7.84 -3.83
N GLN A 582 14.72 8.09 -3.89
CA GLN A 582 15.75 7.26 -3.26
C GLN A 582 16.13 7.77 -1.85
N CYS A 583 15.56 8.90 -1.40
CA CYS A 583 15.75 9.37 -0.03
C CYS A 583 15.21 8.33 0.94
N THR A 584 15.91 8.12 2.05
CA THR A 584 15.59 7.11 3.08
C THR A 584 14.84 7.67 4.29
N GLN A 585 14.73 9.00 4.37
CA GLN A 585 14.17 9.74 5.50
C GLN A 585 13.55 11.07 5.05
N HIS A 586 12.56 11.57 5.80
CA HIS A 586 11.90 12.85 5.54
C HIS A 586 12.89 14.02 5.51
N CYS A 587 13.75 14.13 6.53
CA CYS A 587 14.71 15.23 6.64
C CYS A 587 15.77 15.20 5.52
N GLU A 588 16.02 14.04 4.92
CA GLU A 588 16.87 13.92 3.74
C GLU A 588 16.18 14.49 2.49
N TYR A 589 14.93 14.06 2.23
CA TYR A 589 14.12 14.59 1.13
C TYR A 589 13.94 16.11 1.25
N ILE A 590 13.60 16.59 2.45
CA ILE A 590 13.38 18.02 2.71
C ILE A 590 14.64 18.83 2.40
N ALA A 591 15.79 18.42 2.94
CA ALA A 591 17.04 19.16 2.78
C ALA A 591 17.60 19.13 1.35
N LYS A 592 17.31 18.07 0.56
CA LYS A 592 17.86 17.90 -0.79
C LYS A 592 16.94 18.39 -1.91
N PHE A 593 15.62 18.34 -1.71
CA PHE A 593 14.65 18.54 -2.80
C PHE A 593 13.51 19.49 -2.44
N ALA A 594 13.00 19.48 -1.20
CA ALA A 594 11.86 20.34 -0.86
C ALA A 594 12.31 21.78 -0.55
N LEU A 595 13.28 21.98 0.34
CA LEU A 595 13.69 23.29 0.84
C LEU A 595 14.61 24.10 -0.11
N PRO A 596 15.61 23.51 -0.82
CA PRO A 596 16.62 24.29 -1.54
C PRO A 596 16.08 25.32 -2.54
N TYR A 597 15.00 25.00 -3.25
CA TYR A 597 14.37 25.89 -4.23
C TYR A 597 13.97 27.24 -3.61
N TYR A 598 13.50 27.21 -2.36
CA TYR A 598 13.02 28.37 -1.63
C TYR A 598 14.14 29.24 -1.04
N LEU A 599 15.37 28.72 -1.00
CA LEU A 599 16.54 29.45 -0.52
C LEU A 599 17.34 30.10 -1.67
N GLN A 600 17.13 29.64 -2.90
CA GLN A 600 17.78 30.16 -4.11
C GLN A 600 16.93 31.21 -4.85
N GLY A 601 15.69 31.45 -4.39
CA GLY A 601 14.68 32.30 -5.05
C GLY A 601 14.90 33.81 -4.93
N VAL A 602 13.99 34.60 -5.51
CA VAL A 602 14.06 36.07 -5.75
C VAL A 602 14.26 36.94 -4.49
N TYR A 603 14.15 36.36 -3.30
CA TYR A 603 14.43 36.99 -2.01
C TYR A 603 15.57 36.31 -1.24
N ALA A 604 16.51 35.62 -1.89
CA ALA A 604 17.79 35.25 -1.27
C ALA A 604 18.60 36.49 -0.87
#